data_AF-A0A6G0EI11-F1
#
_entry.id   AF-A0A6G0EI11-F1
#
_cell.length_a   1.000
_cell.length_b   1.000
_cell.length_c   1.000
_cell.angle_alpha   90.00
_cell.angle_beta   90.00
_cell.angle_gamma   90.00
#
_symmetry.space_group_name_H-M   'P 1'
#
loop_
_entity.id
_entity.type
_entity.pdbx_description
1 polymer ?
#
loop_
_entity_poly.entity_id
_entity_poly.type
_entity_poly.pdbx_seq_one_letter_code
_entity_poly.pdbx_strand_id
1 'polypeptide(L)'
;MAGIPSINPAELKETIDNGTDVTIVDVRGPHDFDEWHIDGDGVEALNVPVTQLQAVDPTELLNGASDGEVVAVCASGQTSQMAVRMLQQAGIDAKNLQYGMNGWANLYVHQELETDASATVLQFSRPSSGCLAYMVVSGDEAVVVDPLLAFVDDYIEVAREYGAEITAAVDTHVHADHISGVRAFATRTEADVVVPEPAVARGIDYDVDYETVAHGDVISVGDSTIDVVHTPGHTSGMTSFLVDDAVLLSGDGLFTESVARPDLEDGDDGASDMAATLYDSLQNRILTLADETIVAPAHYSDSADPADDGSYTATLGDLQSKMDALSMPEDEFVEYITADVPPRPSNHEQIIQTNLGQIETPNYVAFQLELGPNNCAASQESMTQ
;
A
#
# COMPACT_ATOMS: atom_id res chain seq x y z
N MET A 1 -28.26 9.60 28.10
CA MET A 1 -27.88 10.25 26.83
C MET A 1 -27.62 9.11 25.86
N ALA A 2 -28.29 9.08 24.71
CA ALA A 2 -27.93 8.12 23.66
C ALA A 2 -26.48 8.42 23.21
N GLY A 3 -25.71 7.37 22.90
CA GLY A 3 -24.37 7.55 22.31
C GLY A 3 -24.45 8.30 20.98
N ILE A 4 -23.35 8.91 20.57
CA ILE A 4 -23.24 9.49 19.23
C ILE A 4 -23.21 8.35 18.22
N PRO A 5 -24.11 8.31 17.22
CA PRO A 5 -24.03 7.31 16.16
C PRO A 5 -22.64 7.31 15.55
N SER A 6 -22.05 6.13 15.39
CA SER A 6 -20.67 5.98 14.94
C SER A 6 -20.56 4.77 14.04
N ILE A 7 -19.60 4.81 13.12
CA ILE A 7 -19.23 3.72 12.20
C ILE A 7 -17.75 3.39 12.45
N ASN A 8 -17.40 2.11 12.46
CA ASN A 8 -15.99 1.72 12.57
C ASN A 8 -15.29 1.81 11.19
N PRO A 9 -13.95 1.95 11.13
CA PRO A 9 -13.25 2.08 9.85
C PRO A 9 -13.48 0.93 8.87
N ALA A 10 -13.54 -0.32 9.34
CA ALA A 10 -13.77 -1.48 8.48
C ALA A 10 -15.19 -1.48 7.88
N GLU A 11 -16.21 -1.13 8.66
CA GLU A 11 -17.59 -0.95 8.19
C GLU A 11 -17.70 0.18 7.15
N LEU A 12 -16.94 1.26 7.33
CA LEU A 12 -16.89 2.35 6.35
C LEU A 12 -16.24 1.88 5.05
N LYS A 13 -15.11 1.18 5.13
CA LYS A 13 -14.43 0.60 3.96
C LYS A 13 -15.35 -0.35 3.20
N GLU A 14 -16.03 -1.27 3.90
CA GLU A 14 -17.02 -2.17 3.29
C GLU A 14 -18.16 -1.40 2.62
N THR A 15 -18.59 -0.27 3.18
CA THR A 15 -19.63 0.57 2.58
C THR A 15 -19.17 1.18 1.26
N ILE A 16 -17.93 1.70 1.23
CA ILE A 16 -17.28 2.27 0.04
C ILE A 16 -17.09 1.18 -1.03
N ASP A 17 -16.54 0.04 -0.66
CA ASP A 17 -16.24 -1.08 -1.58
C ASP A 17 -17.51 -1.66 -2.22
N ASN A 18 -18.63 -1.60 -1.52
CA ASN A 18 -19.94 -2.00 -2.06
C ASN A 18 -20.56 -0.95 -3.02
N GLY A 19 -19.86 0.14 -3.32
CA GLY A 19 -20.31 1.21 -4.21
C GLY A 19 -21.47 2.03 -3.64
N THR A 20 -21.58 2.12 -2.31
CA THR A 20 -22.57 3.01 -1.68
C THR A 20 -22.02 4.42 -1.63
N ASP A 21 -22.77 5.40 -2.12
CA ASP A 21 -22.37 6.80 -2.06
C ASP A 21 -22.24 7.27 -0.59
N VAL A 22 -21.05 7.76 -0.23
CA VAL A 22 -20.71 8.25 1.11
C VAL A 22 -20.22 9.68 1.02
N THR A 23 -20.77 10.56 1.86
CA THR A 23 -20.22 11.91 2.06
C THR A 23 -19.34 11.94 3.30
N ILE A 24 -18.06 12.22 3.13
CA ILE A 24 -17.10 12.43 4.22
C ILE A 24 -17.03 13.91 4.56
N VAL A 25 -17.52 14.29 5.74
CA VAL A 25 -17.41 15.65 6.27
C VAL A 25 -16.18 15.73 7.16
N ASP A 26 -15.06 16.17 6.59
CA ASP A 26 -13.81 16.33 7.31
C ASP A 26 -13.75 17.68 8.02
N VAL A 27 -13.71 17.66 9.35
CA VAL A 27 -13.72 18.86 10.18
C VAL A 27 -12.33 19.32 10.64
N ARG A 28 -11.26 18.73 10.10
CA ARG A 28 -9.87 19.18 10.26
C ARG A 28 -9.63 20.50 9.53
N GLY A 29 -8.45 21.09 9.75
CA GLY A 29 -8.04 22.27 9.00
C GLY A 29 -7.78 21.93 7.53
N PRO A 30 -7.87 22.90 6.60
CA PRO A 30 -7.64 22.66 5.17
C PRO A 30 -6.29 22.02 4.89
N HIS A 31 -5.25 22.44 5.60
CA HIS A 31 -3.91 21.86 5.44
C HIS A 31 -3.86 20.35 5.72
N ASP A 32 -4.48 19.89 6.80
CA ASP A 32 -4.48 18.47 7.17
C ASP A 32 -5.33 17.64 6.19
N PHE A 33 -6.36 18.25 5.59
CA PHE A 33 -7.22 17.62 4.59
C PHE A 33 -6.54 17.54 3.22
N ASP A 34 -5.87 18.61 2.80
CA ASP A 34 -5.11 18.68 1.55
C ASP A 34 -3.90 17.74 1.59
N GLU A 35 -3.31 17.52 2.77
CA GLU A 35 -2.25 16.53 2.95
C GLU A 35 -2.75 15.11 2.67
N TRP A 36 -3.93 14.76 3.20
CA TRP A 36 -4.63 13.53 2.88
C TRP A 36 -6.05 13.51 3.44
N HIS A 37 -6.95 12.77 2.82
CA HIS A 37 -8.32 12.54 3.28
C HIS A 37 -8.81 11.16 2.82
N ILE A 38 -10.04 10.78 3.21
CA ILE A 38 -10.67 9.57 2.70
C ILE A 38 -11.29 9.91 1.36
N ASP A 39 -10.92 9.18 0.33
CA ASP A 39 -11.40 9.27 -1.05
C ASP A 39 -11.74 7.87 -1.59
N GLY A 40 -12.00 7.79 -2.90
CA GLY A 40 -12.39 6.57 -3.61
C GLY A 40 -13.69 6.75 -4.39
N ASP A 41 -14.00 5.75 -5.21
CA ASP A 41 -15.25 5.72 -5.98
C ASP A 41 -16.47 5.77 -5.05
N GLY A 42 -17.42 6.66 -5.37
CA GLY A 42 -18.60 6.89 -4.54
C GLY A 42 -18.34 7.72 -3.27
N VAL A 43 -17.13 8.21 -3.04
CA VAL A 43 -16.80 9.08 -1.90
C VAL A 43 -16.83 10.55 -2.30
N GLU A 44 -17.74 11.33 -1.69
CA GLU A 44 -17.71 12.79 -1.76
C GLU A 44 -17.04 13.36 -0.50
N ALA A 45 -15.76 13.74 -0.60
CA ALA A 45 -15.01 14.32 0.50
C ALA A 45 -15.17 15.85 0.56
N LEU A 46 -15.63 16.37 1.70
CA LEU A 46 -15.85 17.79 1.95
C LEU A 46 -15.01 18.26 3.14
N ASN A 47 -14.10 19.21 2.93
CA ASN A 47 -13.44 19.90 4.03
C ASN A 47 -14.34 20.99 4.61
N VAL A 48 -14.89 20.74 5.79
CA VAL A 48 -15.74 21.67 6.53
C VAL A 48 -15.20 21.82 7.97
N PRO A 49 -14.16 22.65 8.18
CA PRO A 49 -13.53 22.82 9.49
C PRO A 49 -14.56 23.07 10.60
N VAL A 50 -14.33 22.52 11.78
CA VAL A 50 -15.32 22.60 12.90
C VAL A 50 -15.73 24.05 13.25
N THR A 51 -14.83 25.01 13.04
CA THR A 51 -15.09 26.44 13.24
C THR A 51 -16.09 27.00 12.23
N GLN A 52 -16.10 26.47 11.00
CA GLN A 52 -17.07 26.82 9.96
C GLN A 52 -18.44 26.20 10.26
N LEU A 53 -18.49 24.93 10.68
CA LEU A 53 -19.73 24.27 11.15
C LEU A 53 -20.37 24.98 12.36
N GLN A 54 -19.58 25.65 13.19
CA GLN A 54 -20.07 26.46 14.30
C GLN A 54 -20.69 27.79 13.86
N ALA A 55 -20.32 28.29 12.69
CA ALA A 55 -20.65 29.63 12.22
C ALA A 55 -21.75 29.67 11.15
N VAL A 56 -21.89 28.59 10.37
CA VAL A 56 -22.78 28.50 9.21
C VAL A 56 -23.69 27.27 9.37
N ASP A 57 -24.91 27.36 8.85
CA ASP A 57 -25.86 26.24 8.91
C ASP A 57 -25.31 25.04 8.12
N PRO A 58 -25.28 23.82 8.70
CA PRO A 58 -24.74 22.65 8.02
C PRO A 58 -25.41 22.32 6.68
N THR A 59 -26.69 22.62 6.50
CA THR A 59 -27.39 22.37 5.23
C THR A 59 -26.86 23.25 4.09
N GLU A 60 -26.39 24.46 4.41
CA GLU A 60 -25.75 25.35 3.44
C GLU A 60 -24.34 24.89 3.09
N LEU A 61 -23.62 24.31 4.06
CA LEU A 61 -22.24 23.86 3.90
C LEU A 61 -22.13 22.58 3.07
N LEU A 62 -23.08 21.66 3.20
CA LEU A 62 -23.07 20.40 2.44
C LEU A 62 -23.63 20.57 1.01
N ASN A 63 -24.34 21.67 0.70
CA ASN A 63 -24.78 22.00 -0.66
C ASN A 63 -25.48 20.85 -1.44
N GLY A 64 -26.18 19.95 -0.75
CA GLY A 64 -26.85 18.79 -1.36
C GLY A 64 -26.07 17.47 -1.34
N ALA A 65 -24.81 17.49 -0.89
CA ALA A 65 -23.96 16.32 -0.61
C ALA A 65 -24.43 15.53 0.62
N SER A 66 -25.73 15.24 0.72
CA SER A 66 -26.31 14.46 1.81
C SER A 66 -27.23 13.37 1.29
N ASP A 67 -27.22 13.13 -0.03
CA ASP A 67 -27.92 12.03 -0.66
C ASP A 67 -27.07 10.75 -0.49
N GLY A 68 -27.07 10.19 0.71
CA GLY A 68 -26.24 9.02 1.03
C GLY A 68 -25.92 8.91 2.52
N GLU A 69 -24.93 8.08 2.84
CA GLU A 69 -24.42 7.97 4.21
C GLU A 69 -23.45 9.11 4.51
N VAL A 70 -23.73 9.92 5.54
CA VAL A 70 -22.86 11.03 5.93
C VAL A 70 -21.97 10.61 7.11
N VAL A 71 -20.66 10.71 6.95
CA VAL A 71 -19.69 10.39 8.00
C VAL A 71 -18.83 11.61 8.31
N ALA A 72 -18.88 12.08 9.56
CA ALA A 72 -18.01 13.15 10.01
C ALA A 72 -16.71 12.59 10.58
N VAL A 73 -15.59 13.21 10.18
CA VAL A 73 -14.25 12.77 10.58
C VAL A 73 -13.39 13.94 11.09
N CYS A 74 -12.53 13.65 12.04
CA CYS A 74 -11.41 14.50 12.45
C CYS A 74 -10.19 13.60 12.73
N ALA A 75 -9.06 14.14 13.19
CA ALA A 75 -7.87 13.34 13.49
C ALA A 75 -8.14 12.12 14.41
N SER A 76 -8.80 12.32 15.56
CA SER A 76 -8.98 11.28 16.60
C SER A 76 -10.43 10.84 16.86
N GLY A 77 -11.38 11.31 16.06
CA GLY A 77 -12.81 11.05 16.25
C GLY A 77 -13.47 11.80 17.42
N GLN A 78 -12.74 12.69 18.12
CA GLN A 78 -13.30 13.44 19.27
C GLN A 78 -14.01 14.73 18.84
N THR A 79 -13.39 15.50 17.94
CA THR A 79 -13.96 16.75 17.42
C THR A 79 -15.15 16.48 16.49
N SER A 80 -15.07 15.43 15.66
CA SER A 80 -16.15 15.02 14.77
C SER A 80 -17.42 14.59 15.50
N GLN A 81 -17.35 14.11 16.75
CA GLN A 81 -18.56 13.87 17.56
C GLN A 81 -19.37 15.16 17.81
N MET A 82 -18.70 16.31 17.91
CA MET A 82 -19.38 17.61 18.00
C MET A 82 -20.03 17.97 16.66
N ALA A 83 -19.34 17.71 15.55
CA ALA A 83 -19.85 17.93 14.20
C ALA A 83 -21.11 17.10 13.93
N VAL A 84 -21.11 15.81 14.29
CA VAL A 84 -22.30 14.94 14.17
C VAL A 84 -23.50 15.53 14.91
N ARG A 85 -23.32 16.11 16.11
CA ARG A 85 -24.43 16.76 16.82
C ARG A 85 -24.97 17.97 16.08
N MET A 86 -24.12 18.75 15.43
CA MET A 86 -24.52 19.92 14.65
C MET A 86 -25.28 19.49 13.39
N LEU A 87 -24.76 18.50 12.67
CA LEU A 87 -25.39 17.90 11.50
C LEU A 87 -26.79 17.34 11.85
N GLN A 88 -26.89 16.57 12.93
CA GLN A 88 -28.18 16.03 13.40
C GLN A 88 -29.17 17.11 13.85
N GLN A 89 -28.70 18.20 14.46
CA GLN A 89 -29.57 19.33 14.80
C GLN A 89 -30.11 20.05 13.55
N ALA A 90 -29.35 20.03 12.46
CA ALA A 90 -29.76 20.52 11.16
C ALA A 90 -30.61 19.51 10.35
N GLY A 91 -30.86 18.31 10.91
CA GLY A 91 -31.68 17.27 10.28
C GLY A 91 -30.94 16.31 9.35
N ILE A 92 -29.60 16.34 9.35
CA ILE A 92 -28.75 15.43 8.56
C ILE A 92 -28.40 14.21 9.42
N ASP A 93 -28.69 13.00 8.93
CA ASP A 93 -28.29 11.77 9.61
C ASP A 93 -26.81 11.51 9.35
N ALA A 94 -26.00 11.71 10.38
CA ALA A 94 -24.56 11.58 10.31
C ALA A 94 -24.03 10.63 11.37
N LYS A 95 -22.98 9.87 11.00
CA LYS A 95 -22.21 9.02 11.90
C LYS A 95 -20.83 9.62 12.14
N ASN A 96 -20.26 9.36 13.31
CA ASN A 96 -18.88 9.70 13.61
C ASN A 96 -17.97 8.54 13.22
N LEU A 97 -16.89 8.79 12.48
CA LEU A 97 -15.85 7.76 12.27
C LEU A 97 -15.14 7.46 13.59
N GLN A 98 -15.21 6.21 14.06
CA GLN A 98 -14.54 5.81 15.30
C GLN A 98 -13.03 5.99 15.17
N TYR A 99 -12.43 6.62 16.18
CA TYR A 99 -11.00 7.00 16.21
C TYR A 99 -10.55 7.97 15.10
N GLY A 100 -11.46 8.45 14.25
CA GLY A 100 -11.16 9.44 13.22
C GLY A 100 -10.21 8.93 12.14
N MET A 101 -9.43 9.84 11.55
CA MET A 101 -8.40 9.51 10.56
C MET A 101 -7.32 8.57 11.14
N ASN A 102 -7.03 8.65 12.45
CA ASN A 102 -6.15 7.67 13.10
C ASN A 102 -6.73 6.25 13.07
N GLY A 103 -8.06 6.12 13.15
CA GLY A 103 -8.74 4.84 12.99
C GLY A 103 -8.62 4.33 11.56
N TRP A 104 -8.83 5.20 10.58
CA TRP A 104 -8.65 4.87 9.16
C TRP A 104 -7.21 4.45 8.84
N ALA A 105 -6.22 5.16 9.38
CA ALA A 105 -4.81 4.84 9.18
C ALA A 105 -4.34 3.54 9.89
N ASN A 106 -5.13 3.04 10.84
CA ASN A 106 -4.93 1.73 11.49
C ASN A 106 -5.81 0.64 10.87
N LEU A 107 -6.58 0.94 9.82
CA LEU A 107 -7.33 -0.10 9.12
C LEU A 107 -6.36 -0.94 8.31
N TYR A 108 -6.40 -2.24 8.57
CA TYR A 108 -5.64 -3.23 7.83
C TYR A 108 -6.56 -4.40 7.51
N VAL A 109 -6.79 -4.62 6.23
CA VAL A 109 -7.71 -5.64 5.73
C VAL A 109 -6.91 -6.67 4.94
N HIS A 110 -7.43 -7.89 4.84
CA HIS A 110 -6.81 -8.92 4.02
C HIS A 110 -7.86 -9.75 3.32
N GLN A 111 -7.47 -10.32 2.18
CA GLN A 111 -8.27 -11.24 1.39
C GLN A 111 -7.39 -12.29 0.75
N GLU A 112 -7.97 -13.45 0.46
CA GLU A 112 -7.33 -14.50 -0.33
C GLU A 112 -7.45 -14.16 -1.82
N LEU A 113 -6.35 -14.28 -2.57
CA LEU A 113 -6.31 -14.04 -4.00
C LEU A 113 -6.90 -15.24 -4.75
N GLU A 114 -7.70 -14.98 -5.79
CA GLU A 114 -8.14 -16.02 -6.72
C GLU A 114 -6.99 -16.39 -7.67
N THR A 115 -6.29 -17.50 -7.39
CA THR A 115 -5.11 -17.94 -8.16
C THR A 115 -5.07 -19.46 -8.38
N ASP A 116 -4.29 -19.89 -9.39
CA ASP A 116 -3.95 -21.29 -9.67
C ASP A 116 -2.75 -21.80 -8.84
N ALA A 117 -2.15 -20.96 -7.99
CA ALA A 117 -1.10 -21.38 -7.06
C ALA A 117 -1.58 -22.51 -6.14
N SER A 118 -0.64 -23.37 -5.72
CA SER A 118 -0.95 -24.45 -4.76
C SER A 118 -1.03 -23.94 -3.33
N ALA A 119 -0.25 -22.89 -3.02
CA ALA A 119 -0.34 -22.14 -1.78
C ALA A 119 -1.57 -21.24 -1.74
N THR A 120 -2.08 -21.00 -0.54
CA THR A 120 -2.99 -19.87 -0.30
C THR A 120 -2.17 -18.59 -0.29
N VAL A 121 -2.53 -17.61 -1.12
CA VAL A 121 -1.87 -16.30 -1.15
C VAL A 121 -2.85 -15.24 -0.65
N LEU A 122 -2.50 -14.57 0.44
CA LEU A 122 -3.27 -13.48 1.03
C LEU A 122 -2.68 -12.14 0.61
N GLN A 123 -3.52 -11.23 0.13
CA GLN A 123 -3.18 -9.82 -0.03
C GLN A 123 -3.71 -9.05 1.18
N PHE A 124 -2.81 -8.37 1.88
CA PHE A 124 -3.13 -7.40 2.91
C PHE A 124 -3.10 -6.00 2.28
N SER A 125 -4.03 -5.14 2.69
CA SER A 125 -4.14 -3.77 2.21
C SER A 125 -4.30 -2.82 3.38
N ARG A 126 -3.53 -1.73 3.33
CA ARG A 126 -3.69 -0.55 4.18
C ARG A 126 -4.31 0.58 3.38
N PRO A 127 -5.64 0.77 3.43
CA PRO A 127 -6.33 1.72 2.55
C PRO A 127 -5.87 3.17 2.69
N SER A 128 -5.34 3.55 3.86
CA SER A 128 -4.87 4.92 4.09
C SER A 128 -3.59 5.29 3.36
N SER A 129 -2.77 4.30 2.99
CA SER A 129 -1.47 4.54 2.34
C SER A 129 -1.35 3.90 0.97
N GLY A 130 -2.24 2.98 0.60
CA GLY A 130 -2.12 2.20 -0.63
C GLY A 130 -1.10 1.07 -0.55
N CYS A 131 -0.52 0.82 0.64
CA CYS A 131 0.45 -0.27 0.83
C CYS A 131 -0.25 -1.63 0.78
N LEU A 132 0.40 -2.55 0.08
CA LEU A 132 0.05 -3.95 -0.03
C LEU A 132 1.18 -4.80 0.53
N ALA A 133 0.81 -5.86 1.22
CA ALA A 133 1.73 -6.89 1.68
C ALA A 133 1.12 -8.25 1.41
N TYR A 134 1.92 -9.31 1.45
CA TYR A 134 1.44 -10.64 1.12
C TYR A 134 1.81 -11.66 2.17
N MET A 135 0.96 -12.68 2.32
CA MET A 135 1.31 -13.90 3.04
C MET A 135 1.05 -15.09 2.15
N VAL A 136 2.06 -15.94 2.00
CA VAL A 136 1.97 -17.22 1.29
C VAL A 136 1.88 -18.31 2.35
N VAL A 137 0.83 -19.11 2.32
CA VAL A 137 0.56 -20.18 3.29
C VAL A 137 0.48 -21.51 2.58
N SER A 138 1.23 -22.50 3.07
CA SER A 138 1.20 -23.87 2.55
C SER A 138 1.44 -24.86 3.70
N GLY A 139 0.47 -25.75 3.92
CA GLY A 139 0.52 -26.66 5.07
C GLY A 139 0.44 -25.91 6.41
N ASP A 140 1.45 -26.08 7.25
CA ASP A 140 1.61 -25.42 8.55
C ASP A 140 2.67 -24.31 8.53
N GLU A 141 3.13 -23.87 7.36
CA GLU A 141 4.13 -22.83 7.19
C GLU A 141 3.58 -21.61 6.43
N ALA A 142 4.09 -20.43 6.77
CA ALA A 142 3.78 -19.18 6.10
C ALA A 142 5.01 -18.30 5.89
N VAL A 143 5.06 -17.59 4.77
CA VAL A 143 6.05 -16.54 4.49
C VAL A 143 5.33 -15.22 4.28
N VAL A 144 5.79 -14.15 4.93
CA VAL A 144 5.24 -12.80 4.76
C VAL A 144 6.18 -11.97 3.88
N VAL A 145 5.64 -11.30 2.87
CA VAL A 145 6.36 -10.44 1.93
C VAL A 145 5.93 -8.99 2.14
N ASP A 146 6.90 -8.08 2.27
CA ASP A 146 6.75 -6.65 2.55
C ASP A 146 5.90 -6.34 3.81
N PRO A 147 6.20 -6.93 4.97
CA PRO A 147 5.40 -6.70 6.16
C PRO A 147 5.49 -5.25 6.65
N LEU A 148 4.37 -4.66 7.06
CA LEU A 148 4.35 -3.35 7.71
C LEU A 148 4.58 -3.51 9.23
N LEU A 149 5.50 -2.72 9.81
CA LEU A 149 5.85 -2.79 11.24
C LEU A 149 4.64 -2.61 12.16
N ALA A 150 3.70 -1.73 11.80
CA ALA A 150 2.52 -1.43 12.60
C ALA A 150 1.57 -2.63 12.77
N PHE A 151 1.62 -3.61 11.86
CA PHE A 151 0.64 -4.70 11.75
C PHE A 151 1.25 -6.10 11.93
N VAL A 152 2.46 -6.19 12.49
CA VAL A 152 3.17 -7.47 12.73
C VAL A 152 2.30 -8.47 13.50
N ASP A 153 1.53 -8.01 14.50
CA ASP A 153 0.64 -8.88 15.27
C ASP A 153 -0.54 -9.40 14.45
N ASP A 154 -1.07 -8.60 13.52
CA ASP A 154 -2.17 -9.00 12.62
C ASP A 154 -1.74 -10.15 11.71
N TYR A 155 -0.55 -10.09 11.11
CA TYR A 155 -0.03 -11.23 10.32
C TYR A 155 0.11 -12.50 11.17
N ILE A 156 0.62 -12.38 12.40
CA ILE A 156 0.78 -13.53 13.30
C ILE A 156 -0.59 -14.14 13.67
N GLU A 157 -1.61 -13.31 13.86
CA GLU A 157 -2.98 -13.76 14.11
C GLU A 157 -3.56 -14.46 12.89
N VAL A 158 -3.46 -13.86 11.70
CA VAL A 158 -3.95 -14.44 10.44
C VAL A 158 -3.27 -15.77 10.13
N ALA A 159 -1.94 -15.87 10.23
CA ALA A 159 -1.23 -17.14 10.01
C ALA A 159 -1.78 -18.27 10.92
N ARG A 160 -2.08 -17.95 12.19
CA ARG A 160 -2.68 -18.91 13.14
C ARG A 160 -4.11 -19.30 12.77
N GLU A 161 -4.90 -18.40 12.19
CA GLU A 161 -6.25 -18.71 11.70
C GLU A 161 -6.20 -19.74 10.57
N TYR A 162 -5.15 -19.67 9.73
CA TYR A 162 -4.85 -20.66 8.69
C TYR A 162 -4.13 -21.91 9.23
N GLY A 163 -3.82 -21.96 10.53
CA GLY A 163 -3.13 -23.09 11.16
C GLY A 163 -1.64 -23.19 10.83
N ALA A 164 -1.04 -22.08 10.40
CA ALA A 164 0.36 -21.99 10.02
C ALA A 164 1.20 -21.14 11.00
N GLU A 165 2.51 -21.37 10.98
CA GLU A 165 3.52 -20.56 11.65
C GLU A 165 4.33 -19.80 10.62
N ILE A 166 4.64 -18.53 10.90
CA ILE A 166 5.44 -17.70 10.00
C ILE A 166 6.90 -18.15 10.13
N THR A 167 7.47 -18.69 9.06
CA THR A 167 8.84 -19.23 8.99
C THR A 167 9.83 -18.22 8.42
N ALA A 168 9.38 -17.29 7.58
CA ALA A 168 10.20 -16.19 7.10
C ALA A 168 9.39 -14.92 6.87
N ALA A 169 10.06 -13.78 7.01
CA ALA A 169 9.57 -12.47 6.59
C ALA A 169 10.60 -11.83 5.66
N VAL A 170 10.17 -11.40 4.47
CA VAL A 170 11.05 -10.91 3.41
C VAL A 170 10.58 -9.57 2.86
N ASP A 171 11.52 -8.67 2.59
CA ASP A 171 11.25 -7.45 1.82
C ASP A 171 11.62 -7.64 0.34
N THR A 172 10.85 -7.04 -0.56
CA THR A 172 11.16 -6.90 -1.99
C THR A 172 12.29 -5.91 -2.22
N HIS A 173 12.37 -4.88 -1.38
CA HIS A 173 13.39 -3.84 -1.43
C HIS A 173 13.45 -3.06 -0.11
N VAL A 174 14.44 -2.16 0.04
CA VAL A 174 14.44 -1.23 1.17
C VAL A 174 13.42 -0.11 0.89
N HIS A 175 12.24 -0.25 1.50
CA HIS A 175 11.09 0.65 1.37
C HIS A 175 11.40 2.09 1.79
N ALA A 176 10.72 3.04 1.17
CA ALA A 176 10.92 4.48 1.37
C ALA A 176 9.67 5.20 1.91
N ASP A 177 8.59 4.46 2.10
CA ASP A 177 7.22 4.94 2.24
C ASP A 177 6.54 4.34 3.49
N HIS A 178 7.01 3.18 3.95
CA HIS A 178 6.63 2.57 5.22
C HIS A 178 7.82 1.93 5.92
N ILE A 179 7.71 1.72 7.23
CA ILE A 179 8.71 1.02 8.02
C ILE A 179 8.42 -0.48 7.97
N SER A 180 9.40 -1.23 7.47
CA SER A 180 9.30 -2.68 7.35
C SER A 180 9.25 -3.35 8.73
N GLY A 181 8.38 -4.34 8.82
CA GLY A 181 8.19 -5.22 9.95
C GLY A 181 9.13 -6.42 9.97
N VAL A 182 9.97 -6.64 8.94
CA VAL A 182 10.78 -7.88 8.84
C VAL A 182 11.61 -8.13 10.10
N ARG A 183 12.29 -7.11 10.63
CA ARG A 183 13.08 -7.22 11.87
C ARG A 183 12.24 -7.55 13.11
N ALA A 184 10.99 -7.08 13.14
CA ALA A 184 10.11 -7.33 14.28
C ALA A 184 9.72 -8.82 14.37
N PHE A 185 9.65 -9.53 13.24
CA PHE A 185 9.38 -10.97 13.23
C PHE A 185 10.46 -11.78 13.96
N ALA A 186 11.75 -11.47 13.77
CA ALA A 186 12.84 -12.12 14.53
C ALA A 186 12.71 -11.94 16.06
N THR A 187 12.06 -10.88 16.52
CA THR A 187 11.88 -10.63 17.97
C THR A 187 10.60 -11.22 18.54
N ARG A 188 9.59 -11.46 17.70
CA ARG A 188 8.24 -11.89 18.10
C ARG A 188 7.93 -13.36 17.76
N THR A 189 8.70 -13.93 16.84
CA THR A 189 8.54 -15.27 16.28
C THR A 189 9.92 -15.93 16.12
N GLU A 190 9.96 -17.14 15.58
CA GLU A 190 11.19 -17.81 15.16
C GLU A 190 11.45 -17.65 13.66
N ALA A 191 10.75 -16.72 12.99
CA ALA A 191 10.88 -16.50 11.56
C ALA A 191 12.25 -15.91 11.18
N ASP A 192 12.78 -16.37 10.05
CA ASP A 192 13.98 -15.82 9.44
C ASP A 192 13.68 -14.44 8.84
N VAL A 193 14.61 -13.50 9.04
CA VAL A 193 14.58 -12.18 8.41
C VAL A 193 15.33 -12.29 7.11
N VAL A 194 14.65 -12.06 5.99
CA VAL A 194 15.24 -12.21 4.65
C VAL A 194 15.23 -10.87 3.93
N VAL A 195 16.33 -10.54 3.28
CA VAL A 195 16.45 -9.32 2.46
C VAL A 195 17.08 -9.65 1.10
N PRO A 196 16.84 -8.84 0.05
CA PRO A 196 17.57 -9.00 -1.20
C PRO A 196 19.07 -8.78 -1.00
N GLU A 197 19.92 -9.62 -1.60
CA GLU A 197 21.39 -9.49 -1.51
C GLU A 197 21.90 -8.06 -1.82
N PRO A 198 21.40 -7.34 -2.85
CA PRO A 198 21.85 -5.97 -3.11
C PRO A 198 21.57 -4.97 -1.98
N ALA A 199 20.58 -5.24 -1.12
CA ALA A 199 20.26 -4.37 0.02
C ALA A 199 21.44 -4.26 1.01
N VAL A 200 22.30 -5.28 1.10
CA VAL A 200 23.51 -5.24 1.94
C VAL A 200 24.44 -4.10 1.53
N ALA A 201 24.58 -3.84 0.22
CA ALA A 201 25.41 -2.75 -0.29
C ALA A 201 24.86 -1.36 0.06
N ARG A 202 23.57 -1.26 0.40
CA ARG A 202 22.92 -0.03 0.89
C ARG A 202 23.21 0.25 2.37
N GLY A 203 23.91 -0.65 3.06
CA GLY A 203 24.39 -0.45 4.42
C GLY A 203 23.40 -0.89 5.49
N ILE A 204 22.83 -2.09 5.34
CA ILE A 204 22.07 -2.76 6.39
C ILE A 204 22.92 -2.86 7.66
N ASP A 205 22.34 -2.43 8.78
CA ASP A 205 22.89 -2.44 10.14
C ASP A 205 21.83 -3.00 11.11
N TYR A 206 21.36 -4.21 10.83
CA TYR A 206 20.35 -4.87 11.66
C TYR A 206 20.94 -5.35 12.98
N ASP A 207 20.15 -5.23 14.04
CA ASP A 207 20.44 -5.73 15.39
C ASP A 207 19.99 -7.20 15.59
N VAL A 208 19.50 -7.83 14.52
CA VAL A 208 19.06 -9.23 14.44
C VAL A 208 19.82 -9.92 13.31
N ASP A 209 19.92 -11.25 13.38
CA ASP A 209 20.44 -12.04 12.28
C ASP A 209 19.48 -11.96 11.07
N TYR A 210 20.04 -11.92 9.86
CA TYR A 210 19.29 -11.89 8.63
C TYR A 210 19.98 -12.74 7.55
N GLU A 211 19.17 -13.27 6.64
CA GLU A 211 19.61 -13.99 5.45
C GLU A 211 19.44 -13.13 4.19
N THR A 212 20.18 -13.46 3.14
CA THR A 212 20.09 -12.77 1.86
C THR A 212 19.64 -13.73 0.77
N VAL A 213 18.79 -13.24 -0.13
CA VAL A 213 18.38 -13.97 -1.33
C VAL A 213 18.85 -13.27 -2.60
N ALA A 214 19.24 -14.06 -3.60
CA ALA A 214 19.66 -13.62 -4.91
C ALA A 214 18.79 -14.22 -6.02
N HIS A 215 18.90 -13.68 -7.23
CA HIS A 215 18.16 -14.19 -8.37
C HIS A 215 18.40 -15.69 -8.61
N GLY A 216 17.30 -16.45 -8.72
CA GLY A 216 17.32 -17.89 -8.94
C GLY A 216 17.42 -18.73 -7.65
N ASP A 217 17.48 -18.09 -6.49
CA ASP A 217 17.24 -18.75 -5.21
C ASP A 217 15.74 -19.08 -5.07
N VAL A 218 15.44 -20.00 -4.14
CA VAL A 218 14.08 -20.46 -3.86
C VAL A 218 13.84 -20.45 -2.37
N ILE A 219 12.79 -19.76 -1.93
CA ILE A 219 12.28 -19.82 -0.55
C ILE A 219 11.20 -20.92 -0.52
N SER A 220 11.33 -21.87 0.40
CA SER A 220 10.34 -22.94 0.58
C SER A 220 9.28 -22.51 1.61
N VAL A 221 8.03 -22.88 1.35
CA VAL A 221 6.92 -22.71 2.29
C VAL A 221 6.03 -23.95 2.18
N GLY A 222 6.07 -24.82 3.18
CA GLY A 222 5.38 -26.11 3.16
C GLY A 222 5.74 -26.94 1.92
N ASP A 223 4.74 -27.25 1.10
CA ASP A 223 4.89 -27.97 -0.17
C ASP A 223 5.03 -27.04 -1.39
N SER A 224 5.01 -25.73 -1.19
CA SER A 224 5.01 -24.68 -2.21
C SER A 224 6.37 -23.95 -2.26
N THR A 225 6.62 -23.22 -3.34
CA THR A 225 7.89 -22.51 -3.56
C THR A 225 7.70 -21.08 -3.98
N ILE A 226 8.65 -20.24 -3.57
CA ILE A 226 8.73 -18.83 -3.96
C ILE A 226 10.08 -18.62 -4.65
N ASP A 227 10.07 -18.45 -5.96
CA ASP A 227 11.26 -18.19 -6.78
C ASP A 227 11.65 -16.71 -6.71
N VAL A 228 12.95 -16.46 -6.51
CA VAL A 228 13.48 -15.10 -6.33
C VAL A 228 13.91 -14.51 -7.67
N VAL A 229 13.30 -13.38 -8.05
CA VAL A 229 13.53 -12.71 -9.34
C VAL A 229 14.06 -11.29 -9.12
N HIS A 230 15.37 -11.08 -9.26
CA HIS A 230 15.95 -9.73 -9.18
C HIS A 230 15.46 -8.87 -10.36
N THR A 231 14.78 -7.77 -10.04
CA THR A 231 14.05 -6.90 -10.97
C THR A 231 14.38 -5.42 -10.68
N PRO A 232 15.66 -5.02 -10.75
CA PRO A 232 16.09 -3.65 -10.45
C PRO A 232 15.42 -2.65 -11.39
N GLY A 233 15.25 -1.42 -10.92
CA GLY A 233 14.61 -0.34 -11.69
C GLY A 233 13.98 0.72 -10.81
N HIS A 234 13.09 0.31 -9.91
CA HIS A 234 12.59 1.18 -8.84
C HIS A 234 13.70 1.51 -7.83
N THR A 235 14.39 0.45 -7.39
CA THR A 235 15.62 0.48 -6.60
C THR A 235 16.62 -0.45 -7.23
N SER A 236 17.90 -0.30 -6.91
CA SER A 236 18.96 -1.22 -7.34
C SER A 236 18.78 -2.63 -6.73
N GLY A 237 18.08 -2.72 -5.59
CA GLY A 237 17.80 -3.96 -4.88
C GLY A 237 16.42 -4.58 -5.11
N MET A 238 15.58 -3.96 -5.95
CA MET A 238 14.22 -4.45 -6.21
C MET A 238 14.23 -5.91 -6.65
N THR A 239 13.44 -6.72 -5.97
CA THR A 239 13.33 -8.16 -6.17
C THR A 239 11.88 -8.56 -6.08
N SER A 240 11.40 -9.24 -7.12
CA SER A 240 10.07 -9.82 -7.17
C SER A 240 10.11 -11.29 -6.73
N PHE A 241 8.97 -11.80 -6.26
CA PHE A 241 8.84 -13.17 -5.75
C PHE A 241 7.74 -13.90 -6.51
N LEU A 242 8.08 -14.99 -7.20
CA LEU A 242 7.14 -15.77 -8.00
C LEU A 242 6.69 -17.00 -7.20
N VAL A 243 5.43 -17.03 -6.78
CA VAL A 243 4.83 -18.12 -6.00
C VAL A 243 4.26 -19.16 -6.96
N ASP A 244 4.73 -20.40 -6.87
CA ASP A 244 4.27 -21.56 -7.63
C ASP A 244 4.12 -21.32 -9.15
N ASP A 245 5.01 -20.52 -9.76
CA ASP A 245 4.92 -20.09 -11.16
C ASP A 245 3.59 -19.38 -11.55
N ALA A 246 2.78 -18.95 -10.58
CA ALA A 246 1.41 -18.48 -10.79
C ALA A 246 1.17 -17.03 -10.33
N VAL A 247 1.79 -16.60 -9.23
CA VAL A 247 1.62 -15.23 -8.68
C VAL A 247 2.97 -14.54 -8.55
N LEU A 248 3.18 -13.47 -9.30
CA LEU A 248 4.33 -12.60 -9.19
C LEU A 248 4.03 -11.47 -8.20
N LEU A 249 4.59 -11.57 -7.00
CA LEU A 249 4.66 -10.46 -6.05
C LEU A 249 5.72 -9.47 -6.58
N SER A 250 5.27 -8.43 -7.28
CA SER A 250 6.13 -7.58 -8.12
C SER A 250 6.84 -6.47 -7.36
N GLY A 251 6.53 -6.28 -6.07
CA GLY A 251 7.01 -5.13 -5.30
C GLY A 251 6.58 -3.81 -5.94
N ASP A 252 7.46 -2.83 -5.95
CA ASP A 252 7.23 -1.53 -6.61
C ASP A 252 7.83 -1.47 -8.03
N GLY A 253 8.04 -2.62 -8.68
CA GLY A 253 8.57 -2.70 -10.06
C GLY A 253 7.50 -2.54 -11.15
N LEU A 254 6.37 -3.25 -10.98
CA LEU A 254 5.24 -3.27 -11.91
C LEU A 254 3.93 -3.21 -11.11
N PHE A 255 3.08 -2.23 -11.43
CA PHE A 255 1.77 -2.02 -10.83
C PHE A 255 0.65 -2.44 -11.79
N THR A 256 -0.60 -2.39 -11.33
CA THR A 256 -1.78 -2.71 -12.16
C THR A 256 -2.11 -1.62 -13.19
N GLU A 257 -1.74 -0.38 -12.88
CA GLU A 257 -2.09 0.83 -13.60
C GLU A 257 -0.87 1.52 -14.23
N SER A 258 0.34 1.18 -13.79
CA SER A 258 1.59 1.82 -14.21
C SER A 258 2.83 0.95 -13.97
N VAL A 259 4.01 1.51 -14.27
CA VAL A 259 5.33 0.94 -13.92
C VAL A 259 6.03 1.81 -12.89
N ALA A 260 7.07 1.28 -12.26
CA ALA A 260 7.88 2.00 -11.31
C ALA A 260 8.42 3.34 -11.82
N ARG A 261 8.49 4.32 -10.92
CA ARG A 261 9.32 5.51 -11.11
C ARG A 261 10.81 5.20 -10.88
N PRO A 262 11.74 5.71 -11.72
CA PRO A 262 13.16 5.35 -11.66
C PRO A 262 14.03 6.31 -10.82
N ASP A 263 13.45 7.34 -10.21
CA ASP A 263 14.20 8.48 -9.65
C ASP A 263 14.44 8.39 -8.14
N LEU A 264 13.78 7.48 -7.40
CA LEU A 264 13.78 7.54 -5.93
C LEU A 264 15.14 7.24 -5.30
N GLU A 265 15.93 6.34 -5.88
CA GLU A 265 17.22 5.94 -5.30
C GLU A 265 18.36 6.91 -5.67
N ASP A 266 18.57 7.20 -6.96
CA ASP A 266 19.72 7.97 -7.45
C ASP A 266 19.41 9.43 -7.83
N GLY A 267 18.14 9.83 -7.79
CA GLY A 267 17.71 11.18 -8.20
C GLY A 267 17.77 11.43 -9.70
N ASP A 268 17.42 12.66 -10.09
CA ASP A 268 17.18 13.03 -11.48
C ASP A 268 18.38 12.74 -12.40
N ASP A 269 19.61 12.84 -11.89
CA ASP A 269 20.84 12.59 -12.66
C ASP A 269 21.03 11.10 -13.02
N GLY A 270 20.42 10.17 -12.27
CA GLY A 270 20.47 8.72 -12.50
C GLY A 270 19.18 8.11 -13.06
N ALA A 271 18.11 8.89 -13.17
CA ALA A 271 16.78 8.42 -13.54
C ALA A 271 16.73 7.71 -14.91
N SER A 272 17.49 8.17 -15.90
CA SER A 272 17.52 7.51 -17.23
C SER A 272 18.19 6.14 -17.20
N ASP A 273 19.27 5.96 -16.41
CA ASP A 273 19.96 4.68 -16.29
C ASP A 273 19.10 3.68 -15.51
N MET A 274 18.40 4.14 -14.45
CA MET A 274 17.44 3.34 -13.71
C MET A 274 16.20 3.00 -14.55
N ALA A 275 15.74 3.91 -15.42
CA ALA A 275 14.68 3.65 -16.38
C ALA A 275 15.05 2.55 -17.38
N ALA A 276 16.26 2.61 -17.95
CA ALA A 276 16.76 1.54 -18.83
C ALA A 276 16.90 0.20 -18.08
N THR A 277 17.32 0.25 -16.81
CA THR A 277 17.40 -0.93 -15.95
C THR A 277 16.02 -1.54 -15.68
N LEU A 278 15.01 -0.70 -15.39
CA LEU A 278 13.62 -1.13 -15.24
C LEU A 278 13.09 -1.77 -16.53
N TYR A 279 13.39 -1.16 -17.68
CA TYR A 279 13.02 -1.70 -18.98
C TYR A 279 13.60 -3.11 -19.20
N ASP A 280 14.88 -3.33 -18.90
CA ASP A 280 15.51 -4.65 -18.98
C ASP A 280 14.82 -5.67 -18.05
N SER A 281 14.54 -5.28 -16.80
CA SER A 281 13.81 -6.11 -15.84
C SER A 281 12.42 -6.50 -16.34
N LEU A 282 11.66 -5.56 -16.89
CA LEU A 282 10.34 -5.82 -17.45
C LEU A 282 10.43 -6.74 -18.66
N GLN A 283 11.23 -6.40 -19.68
CA GLN A 283 11.28 -7.12 -20.95
C GLN A 283 11.92 -8.51 -20.85
N ASN A 284 12.99 -8.63 -20.09
CA ASN A 284 13.81 -9.85 -20.08
C ASN A 284 13.54 -10.75 -18.88
N ARG A 285 12.79 -10.30 -17.87
CA ARG A 285 12.39 -11.12 -16.71
C ARG A 285 10.88 -11.27 -16.64
N ILE A 286 10.16 -10.18 -16.39
CA ILE A 286 8.74 -10.23 -16.05
C ILE A 286 7.90 -10.65 -17.26
N LEU A 287 8.09 -10.02 -18.42
CA LEU A 287 7.36 -10.30 -19.66
C LEU A 287 7.74 -11.65 -20.31
N THR A 288 8.64 -12.43 -19.69
CA THR A 288 8.96 -13.80 -20.11
C THR A 288 8.10 -14.86 -19.41
N LEU A 289 7.35 -14.46 -18.38
CA LEU A 289 6.41 -15.31 -17.65
C LEU A 289 5.15 -15.58 -18.49
N ALA A 290 4.31 -16.50 -18.03
CA ALA A 290 3.08 -16.85 -18.72
C ALA A 290 2.05 -15.70 -18.64
N ASP A 291 1.21 -15.53 -19.67
CA ASP A 291 0.22 -14.46 -19.72
C ASP A 291 -0.81 -14.57 -18.57
N GLU A 292 -1.09 -15.79 -18.11
CA GLU A 292 -1.96 -16.09 -16.97
C GLU A 292 -1.36 -15.75 -15.60
N THR A 293 -0.06 -15.43 -15.52
CA THR A 293 0.59 -15.07 -14.25
C THR A 293 -0.11 -13.85 -13.65
N ILE A 294 -0.53 -13.97 -12.39
CA ILE A 294 -1.12 -12.86 -11.64
C ILE A 294 0.01 -11.96 -11.15
N VAL A 295 -0.04 -10.68 -11.51
CA VAL A 295 0.85 -9.64 -11.01
C VAL A 295 0.21 -8.99 -9.79
N ALA A 296 0.94 -8.96 -8.69
CA ALA A 296 0.50 -8.48 -7.39
C ALA A 296 1.54 -7.49 -6.80
N PRO A 297 1.32 -6.16 -6.92
CA PRO A 297 2.29 -5.14 -6.52
C PRO A 297 2.33 -4.91 -5.00
N ALA A 298 3.35 -4.18 -4.52
CA ALA A 298 3.42 -3.75 -3.12
C ALA A 298 2.67 -2.43 -2.85
N HIS A 299 2.20 -1.74 -3.88
CA HIS A 299 1.38 -0.53 -3.76
C HIS A 299 0.30 -0.44 -4.82
N TYR A 300 -0.70 0.39 -4.56
CA TYR A 300 -1.62 0.91 -5.56
C TYR A 300 -1.84 2.41 -5.34
N SER A 301 -2.19 3.12 -6.42
CA SER A 301 -2.55 4.54 -6.38
C SER A 301 -4.05 4.74 -6.53
N ASP A 302 -4.53 5.98 -6.39
CA ASP A 302 -5.94 6.33 -6.61
C ASP A 302 -6.40 6.07 -8.06
N SER A 303 -5.46 5.95 -9.00
CA SER A 303 -5.73 5.58 -10.39
C SER A 303 -5.83 4.07 -10.64
N ALA A 304 -5.58 3.24 -9.61
CA ALA A 304 -5.70 1.80 -9.70
C ALA A 304 -7.15 1.36 -9.49
N ASP A 305 -7.72 0.72 -10.50
CA ASP A 305 -8.97 -0.01 -10.35
C ASP A 305 -8.69 -1.39 -9.72
N PRO A 306 -9.37 -1.77 -8.62
CA PRO A 306 -9.29 -3.14 -8.12
C PRO A 306 -9.92 -4.12 -9.13
N ALA A 307 -9.49 -5.38 -9.07
CA ALA A 307 -10.11 -6.49 -9.78
C ALA A 307 -11.55 -6.76 -9.27
N ASP A 308 -12.30 -7.60 -9.99
CA ASP A 308 -13.69 -7.93 -9.65
C ASP A 308 -13.87 -8.52 -8.24
N ASP A 309 -12.82 -9.14 -7.69
CA ASP A 309 -12.76 -9.70 -6.32
C ASP A 309 -12.29 -8.69 -5.26
N GLY A 310 -12.04 -7.44 -5.64
CA GLY A 310 -11.56 -6.37 -4.78
C GLY A 310 -10.04 -6.35 -4.59
N SER A 311 -9.29 -7.33 -5.12
CA SER A 311 -7.84 -7.33 -5.03
C SER A 311 -7.22 -6.31 -5.96
N TYR A 312 -6.05 -5.78 -5.60
CA TYR A 312 -5.23 -5.00 -6.52
C TYR A 312 -4.30 -5.94 -7.26
N THR A 313 -4.84 -6.69 -8.22
CA THR A 313 -4.08 -7.64 -9.05
C THR A 313 -4.57 -7.63 -10.50
N ALA A 314 -3.73 -8.09 -11.42
CA ALA A 314 -4.11 -8.29 -12.82
C ALA A 314 -3.28 -9.42 -13.45
N THR A 315 -3.81 -10.05 -14.49
CA THR A 315 -2.99 -11.00 -15.27
C THR A 315 -1.95 -10.25 -16.10
N LEU A 316 -0.77 -10.85 -16.28
CA LEU A 316 0.31 -10.27 -17.07
C LEU A 316 -0.14 -10.02 -18.52
N GLY A 317 -0.97 -10.90 -19.09
CA GLY A 317 -1.57 -10.73 -20.41
C GLY A 317 -2.49 -9.51 -20.50
N ASP A 318 -3.31 -9.27 -19.47
CA ASP A 318 -4.16 -8.07 -19.42
C ASP A 318 -3.33 -6.79 -19.33
N LEU A 319 -2.29 -6.77 -18.49
CA LEU A 319 -1.37 -5.63 -18.37
C LEU A 319 -0.70 -5.34 -19.71
N GLN A 320 -0.15 -6.35 -20.39
CA GLN A 320 0.45 -6.18 -21.72
C GLN A 320 -0.53 -5.60 -22.75
N SER A 321 -1.82 -5.91 -22.64
CA SER A 321 -2.85 -5.43 -23.57
C SER A 321 -3.32 -3.99 -23.30
N LYS A 322 -3.19 -3.51 -22.06
CA LYS A 322 -3.73 -2.22 -21.59
C LYS A 322 -2.64 -1.18 -21.35
N MET A 323 -1.42 -1.59 -21.01
CA MET A 323 -0.34 -0.71 -20.59
C MET A 323 0.68 -0.54 -21.72
N ASP A 324 0.55 0.53 -22.49
CA ASP A 324 1.41 0.81 -23.64
C ASP A 324 2.91 0.75 -23.28
N ALA A 325 3.29 1.21 -22.07
CA ALA A 325 4.65 1.20 -21.54
C ALA A 325 5.34 -0.18 -21.60
N LEU A 326 4.60 -1.28 -21.51
CA LEU A 326 5.15 -2.64 -21.57
C LEU A 326 5.55 -3.07 -23.00
N SER A 327 5.11 -2.34 -24.02
CA SER A 327 5.37 -2.66 -25.44
C SER A 327 6.18 -1.58 -26.18
N MET A 328 6.42 -0.44 -25.54
CA MET A 328 7.20 0.66 -26.11
C MET A 328 8.66 0.26 -26.34
N PRO A 329 9.35 0.82 -27.35
CA PRO A 329 10.81 0.73 -27.47
C PRO A 329 11.52 1.39 -26.27
N GLU A 330 12.70 0.88 -25.89
CA GLU A 330 13.49 1.36 -24.74
C GLU A 330 13.65 2.88 -24.69
N ASP A 331 14.05 3.52 -25.79
CA ASP A 331 14.24 4.98 -25.85
C ASP A 331 12.94 5.74 -25.54
N GLU A 332 11.80 5.24 -26.04
CA GLU A 332 10.47 5.84 -25.81
C GLU A 332 9.98 5.59 -24.38
N PHE A 333 10.27 4.40 -23.83
CA PHE A 333 9.96 4.05 -22.45
C PHE A 333 10.71 4.95 -21.46
N VAL A 334 12.02 5.13 -21.65
CA VAL A 334 12.85 5.99 -20.80
C VAL A 334 12.35 7.42 -20.84
N GLU A 335 12.03 7.95 -22.02
CA GLU A 335 11.43 9.28 -22.14
C GLU A 335 10.09 9.37 -21.42
N TYR A 336 9.22 8.38 -21.60
CA TYR A 336 7.89 8.33 -20.99
C TYR A 336 7.92 8.36 -19.46
N ILE A 337 8.70 7.49 -18.80
CA ILE A 337 8.69 7.37 -17.33
C ILE A 337 9.53 8.44 -16.61
N THR A 338 10.34 9.20 -17.35
CA THR A 338 11.12 10.31 -16.79
C THR A 338 10.51 11.69 -17.08
N ALA A 339 9.43 11.75 -17.87
CA ALA A 339 8.82 13.01 -18.30
C ALA A 339 8.10 13.77 -17.18
N ASP A 340 7.53 13.08 -16.19
CA ASP A 340 6.75 13.71 -15.12
C ASP A 340 6.85 12.94 -13.81
N VAL A 341 7.90 13.26 -13.06
CA VAL A 341 8.25 12.61 -11.81
C VAL A 341 7.62 13.41 -10.64
N PRO A 342 6.68 12.82 -9.88
CA PRO A 342 6.07 13.51 -8.74
C PRO A 342 7.10 13.81 -7.64
N PRO A 343 6.87 14.81 -6.76
CA PRO A 343 7.80 15.12 -5.68
C PRO A 343 7.99 13.92 -4.74
N ARG A 344 9.20 13.75 -4.21
CA ARG A 344 9.49 12.69 -3.22
C ARG A 344 8.74 12.97 -1.90
N PRO A 345 8.28 11.92 -1.19
CA PRO A 345 7.72 12.08 0.14
C PRO A 345 8.71 12.77 1.08
N SER A 346 8.25 13.67 1.97
CA SER A 346 9.15 14.41 2.86
C SER A 346 9.91 13.53 3.86
N ASN A 347 9.38 12.36 4.19
CA ASN A 347 9.88 11.48 5.24
C ASN A 347 10.78 10.33 4.72
N HIS A 348 10.96 10.22 3.40
CA HIS A 348 11.60 9.05 2.78
C HIS A 348 13.00 8.73 3.31
N GLU A 349 13.85 9.74 3.54
CA GLU A 349 15.20 9.54 4.07
C GLU A 349 15.19 8.88 5.47
N GLN A 350 14.27 9.32 6.33
CA GLN A 350 14.15 8.77 7.69
C GLN A 350 13.60 7.34 7.67
N ILE A 351 12.65 7.06 6.78
CA ILE A 351 12.10 5.71 6.59
C ILE A 351 13.20 4.76 6.09
N ILE A 352 13.93 5.14 5.05
CA ILE A 352 15.05 4.35 4.51
C ILE A 352 16.10 4.08 5.60
N GLN A 353 16.51 5.09 6.37
CA GLN A 353 17.47 4.90 7.46
C GLN A 353 16.94 3.95 8.55
N THR A 354 15.64 3.98 8.84
CA THR A 354 14.99 3.07 9.78
C THR A 354 15.00 1.63 9.23
N ASN A 355 14.63 1.47 7.96
CA ASN A 355 14.57 0.18 7.26
C ASN A 355 15.95 -0.43 7.00
N LEU A 356 17.01 0.37 6.98
CA LEU A 356 18.40 -0.09 6.99
C LEU A 356 18.91 -0.41 8.40
N GLY A 357 18.14 -0.15 9.46
CA GLY A 357 18.57 -0.35 10.86
C GLY A 357 19.54 0.70 11.39
N GLN A 358 19.83 1.74 10.62
CA GLN A 358 20.81 2.78 10.97
C GLN A 358 20.30 3.74 12.06
N ILE A 359 18.97 3.84 12.21
CA ILE A 359 18.33 4.58 13.29
C ILE A 359 17.21 3.76 13.93
N GLU A 360 17.01 3.97 15.23
CA GLU A 360 15.83 3.45 15.93
C GLU A 360 14.68 4.46 15.85
N THR A 361 13.54 4.02 15.34
CA THR A 361 12.31 4.82 15.28
C THR A 361 11.26 4.17 16.19
N PRO A 362 10.90 4.80 17.33
CA PRO A 362 9.86 4.25 18.21
C PRO A 362 8.52 4.08 17.47
N ASN A 363 7.74 3.04 17.78
CA ASN A 363 6.49 2.73 17.07
C ASN A 363 5.51 3.91 16.95
N TYR A 364 5.43 4.77 17.97
CA TYR A 364 4.55 5.95 17.92
C TYR A 364 5.04 7.01 16.93
N VAL A 365 6.35 7.08 16.66
CA VAL A 365 6.93 7.93 15.62
C VAL A 365 6.76 7.27 14.26
N ALA A 366 7.01 5.95 14.18
CA ALA A 366 6.84 5.16 12.96
C ALA A 366 5.46 5.38 12.34
N PHE A 367 4.41 5.16 13.14
CA PHE A 367 3.04 5.35 12.69
C PHE A 367 2.74 6.78 12.20
N GLN A 368 3.40 7.81 12.76
CA GLN A 368 3.21 9.20 12.35
C GLN A 368 3.95 9.54 11.05
N LEU A 369 5.07 8.86 10.76
CA LEU A 369 5.81 9.02 9.51
C LEU A 369 5.03 8.47 8.31
N GLU A 370 4.12 7.52 8.58
CA GLU A 370 3.34 6.74 7.61
C GLU A 370 1.87 7.18 7.53
N LEU A 371 1.53 8.37 8.02
CA LEU A 371 0.17 8.92 7.87
C LEU A 371 0.01 9.57 6.50
N GLY A 372 -1.00 9.12 5.74
CA GLY A 372 -1.32 9.61 4.40
C GLY A 372 -0.91 8.64 3.28
N PRO A 373 -1.23 8.99 2.02
CA PRO A 373 -0.96 8.17 0.84
C PRO A 373 0.53 8.11 0.50
N ASN A 374 0.98 6.95 0.02
CA ASN A 374 2.35 6.70 -0.44
C ASN A 374 2.41 6.76 -1.98
N ASN A 375 3.07 7.79 -2.53
CA ASN A 375 3.13 8.01 -3.99
C ASN A 375 4.35 7.33 -4.64
N CYS A 376 4.29 6.00 -4.81
CA CYS A 376 5.35 5.20 -5.45
C CYS A 376 5.12 4.94 -6.96
N ALA A 377 3.89 5.10 -7.46
CA ALA A 377 3.52 4.89 -8.87
C ALA A 377 3.73 6.15 -9.74
N ALA A 378 3.93 5.96 -11.06
CA ALA A 378 3.90 7.04 -12.04
C ALA A 378 2.46 7.29 -12.53
N SER A 379 1.95 8.52 -12.43
CA SER A 379 0.55 8.83 -12.77
C SER A 379 0.32 9.05 -14.28
N GLN A 380 -0.78 8.52 -14.83
CA GLN A 380 -1.23 8.87 -16.20
C GLN A 380 -1.93 10.25 -16.28
N GLU A 381 -2.56 10.72 -15.21
CA GLU A 381 -3.43 11.91 -15.24
C GLU A 381 -2.70 13.25 -15.38
N SER A 382 -1.40 13.30 -15.11
CA SER A 382 -0.64 14.54 -15.15
C SER A 382 -0.34 15.05 -16.57
N MET A 383 -0.72 14.28 -17.61
CA MET A 383 -0.42 14.57 -19.02
C MET A 383 -1.61 15.06 -19.88
N THR A 384 -2.69 15.55 -19.26
CA THR A 384 -3.81 16.20 -20.00
C THR A 384 -3.91 17.73 -19.83
N GLN A 385 -2.82 18.43 -19.50
CA GLN A 385 -2.75 19.90 -19.60
C GLN A 385 -1.91 20.42 -20.76
#